data_AF-A0A2E0ZE94-F1
#
_entry.id   AF-A0A2E0ZE94-F1
#
_cell.length_a   1.000
_cell.length_b   1.000
_cell.length_c   1.000
_cell.angle_alpha   90.00
_cell.angle_beta   90.00
_cell.angle_gamma   90.00
#
_symmetry.space_group_name_H-M   'P 1'
#
loop_
_entity.id
_entity.type
_entity.pdbx_description
1 polymer ?
#
loop_
_entity_poly.entity_id
_entity_poly.type
_entity_poly.pdbx_seq_one_letter_code
_entity_poly.pdbx_strand_id
1 'polypeptide(L)'
;MSVAENQVRPYRIGLIISGLLNVVLIVLLLVSRGSNGETAVSATPQANDEVAAVPSATATDMPATASATASAIASAIAQPTATVADEPTPTATIIATATIEPTVEPTVSATEPPVPTATTPPTATIAPTTVPGPNWLRYYNQFRTQSGLPQLSENSNWSAGSLAHSQYMMNNSLSIHAEDPNKPGYSESGNQAGQNGNIAISGWEGASDLWPIDYWMTAPFHAVPMLNPRLTQTGFGVFRDVSNSFKMTATLDVSSKRDIGEIPAGITYPITYPRDGGEIWVLNYTLPEFPNPLTACNGLQKPVGPPIILQIGDGSLVPSVTQTSITSSDGTRLTHCVIDETRYVNNNQFQQDQGRNILDKQDAIVLIPARPFTIGETYTASVTVNGETVEWSFTAVSPPTDY
;
A
#
# COMPACT_ATOMS: atom_id res chain seq x y z
N MET A 1 88.52 -26.39 -8.04
CA MET A 1 88.70 -26.62 -9.49
C MET A 1 87.48 -27.41 -9.95
N SER A 2 86.50 -26.72 -10.55
CA SER A 2 85.97 -26.88 -11.93
C SER A 2 85.17 -28.17 -12.15
N VAL A 3 84.00 -28.24 -12.81
CA VAL A 3 83.07 -27.32 -13.50
C VAL A 3 81.73 -28.10 -13.60
N ALA A 4 80.64 -27.35 -13.86
CA ALA A 4 79.23 -27.71 -14.01
C ALA A 4 78.86 -28.89 -14.92
N GLU A 5 77.66 -29.46 -14.73
CA GLU A 5 76.60 -29.40 -15.75
C GLU A 5 75.19 -29.76 -15.23
N ASN A 6 74.22 -29.16 -15.90
CA ASN A 6 72.78 -29.09 -15.68
C ASN A 6 72.07 -30.42 -15.98
N GLN A 7 70.88 -30.67 -15.41
CA GLN A 7 69.64 -31.05 -16.10
C GLN A 7 68.57 -31.56 -15.12
N VAL A 8 67.38 -30.97 -15.25
CA VAL A 8 66.17 -31.13 -14.42
C VAL A 8 65.29 -32.26 -14.95
N ARG A 9 64.65 -33.03 -14.05
CA ARG A 9 63.56 -33.98 -14.36
C ARG A 9 62.55 -34.07 -13.19
N PRO A 10 61.32 -34.57 -13.42
CA PRO A 10 60.08 -33.80 -13.28
C PRO A 10 59.27 -34.11 -12.01
N TYR A 11 58.40 -33.18 -11.62
CA TYR A 11 57.31 -33.43 -10.67
C TYR A 11 55.93 -33.19 -11.28
N ARG A 12 55.01 -34.01 -10.77
CA ARG A 12 53.65 -34.34 -11.22
C ARG A 12 52.58 -33.41 -10.63
N ILE A 13 51.42 -33.36 -11.32
CA ILE A 13 50.02 -33.17 -10.83
C ILE A 13 49.72 -31.79 -10.18
N GLY A 14 48.62 -31.08 -10.45
CA GLY A 14 47.36 -31.44 -11.08
C GLY A 14 46.51 -30.21 -11.43
N LEU A 15 45.50 -30.50 -12.25
CA LEU A 15 44.56 -29.64 -12.96
C LEU A 15 43.61 -28.91 -11.98
N ILE A 16 43.48 -27.59 -12.08
CA ILE A 16 42.37 -26.82 -11.47
C ILE A 16 41.39 -26.48 -12.60
N ILE A 17 40.18 -27.03 -12.53
CA ILE A 17 39.01 -26.63 -13.32
C ILE A 17 37.93 -26.20 -12.33
N SER A 18 37.42 -24.98 -12.50
CA SER A 18 35.98 -24.63 -12.55
C SER A 18 35.74 -23.24 -11.96
N GLY A 19 35.16 -22.34 -12.77
CA GLY A 19 34.80 -21.00 -12.35
C GLY A 19 34.31 -20.16 -13.52
N LEU A 20 33.22 -20.58 -14.17
CA LEU A 20 32.50 -19.79 -15.16
C LEU A 20 30.99 -20.07 -15.10
N LEU A 21 30.24 -18.99 -15.33
CA LEU A 21 28.80 -18.85 -15.61
C LEU A 21 27.83 -18.65 -14.41
N ASN A 22 27.57 -17.37 -14.12
CA ASN A 22 26.21 -16.81 -14.08
C ASN A 22 26.29 -15.30 -14.36
N VAL A 23 26.27 -14.94 -15.64
CA VAL A 23 26.01 -13.58 -16.14
C VAL A 23 24.88 -13.75 -17.15
N VAL A 24 23.69 -13.26 -16.83
CA VAL A 24 22.64 -13.03 -17.84
C VAL A 24 22.20 -11.57 -17.76
N LEU A 25 22.18 -11.02 -18.95
CA LEU A 25 22.15 -9.64 -19.40
C LEU A 25 20.71 -9.11 -19.43
N ILE A 26 20.48 -7.91 -18.89
CA ILE A 26 19.33 -7.05 -19.27
C ILE A 26 19.90 -5.70 -19.67
N VAL A 27 20.10 -5.48 -20.98
CA VAL A 27 20.20 -4.15 -21.61
C VAL A 27 19.68 -4.25 -23.04
N LEU A 28 18.93 -3.21 -23.46
CA LEU A 28 18.29 -2.89 -24.76
C LEU A 28 16.76 -3.12 -24.70
N LEU A 29 15.88 -2.10 -24.69
CA LEU A 29 15.90 -0.81 -25.40
C LEU A 29 15.08 0.28 -24.68
N LEU A 30 15.59 1.51 -24.67
CA LEU A 30 14.78 2.73 -24.76
C LEU A 30 15.47 3.70 -25.75
N VAL A 31 14.61 4.49 -26.40
CA VAL A 31 14.86 5.65 -27.29
C VAL A 31 14.86 5.35 -28.80
N SER A 32 13.66 5.35 -29.39
CA SER A 32 13.37 6.27 -30.50
C SER A 32 11.88 6.68 -30.51
N ARG A 33 11.64 7.96 -30.77
CA ARG A 33 10.35 8.68 -30.73
C ARG A 33 9.33 8.20 -31.78
N GLY A 34 8.05 8.22 -31.40
CA GLY A 34 6.93 8.74 -32.22
C GLY A 34 6.13 7.77 -33.10
N SER A 35 4.80 7.85 -32.96
CA SER A 35 3.73 7.56 -33.94
C SER A 35 3.28 6.10 -34.17
N ASN A 36 2.00 5.87 -33.83
CA ASN A 36 0.95 5.06 -34.49
C ASN A 36 1.22 3.60 -34.91
N GLY A 37 0.30 2.71 -34.50
CA GLY A 37 -0.15 1.60 -35.34
C GLY A 37 0.32 0.19 -34.93
N GLU A 38 -0.64 -0.56 -34.37
CA GLU A 38 -1.03 -1.94 -34.73
C GLU A 38 -0.03 -3.11 -34.86
N THR A 39 -0.54 -4.23 -34.32
CA THR A 39 -0.27 -5.66 -34.58
C THR A 39 0.91 -6.34 -33.87
N ALA A 40 0.54 -7.07 -32.83
CA ALA A 40 1.30 -8.17 -32.24
C ALA A 40 1.30 -9.38 -33.20
N VAL A 41 2.47 -10.00 -33.39
CA VAL A 41 2.59 -11.34 -33.97
C VAL A 41 3.20 -12.26 -32.91
N SER A 42 2.41 -13.27 -32.56
CA SER A 42 2.67 -14.33 -31.61
C SER A 42 3.74 -15.29 -32.13
N ALA A 43 4.61 -15.79 -31.24
CA ALA A 43 5.43 -16.98 -31.49
C ALA A 43 5.31 -17.92 -30.29
N THR A 44 4.62 -19.02 -30.54
CA THR A 44 4.41 -20.22 -29.69
C THR A 44 5.73 -20.87 -29.28
N PRO A 45 5.84 -21.46 -28.07
CA PRO A 45 6.94 -22.38 -27.75
C PRO A 45 6.52 -23.84 -27.98
N GLN A 46 7.40 -24.60 -28.63
CA GLN A 46 7.31 -26.04 -28.80
C GLN A 46 8.14 -26.74 -27.71
N ALA A 47 7.61 -27.87 -27.24
CA ALA A 47 8.06 -28.70 -26.12
C ALA A 47 9.36 -29.49 -26.38
N ASN A 48 9.84 -30.13 -25.29
CA ASN A 48 10.78 -31.27 -25.12
C ASN A 48 11.85 -30.91 -24.06
N ASP A 49 12.30 -31.73 -23.11
CA ASP A 49 12.01 -33.11 -22.69
C ASP A 49 12.55 -33.27 -21.24
N GLU A 50 12.00 -34.25 -20.51
CA GLU A 50 12.39 -34.69 -19.15
C GLU A 50 13.87 -35.11 -19.01
N VAL A 51 14.47 -34.87 -17.83
CA VAL A 51 15.42 -35.81 -17.22
C VAL A 51 15.33 -35.80 -15.67
N ALA A 52 14.78 -36.90 -15.16
CA ALA A 52 15.08 -37.69 -13.95
C ALA A 52 15.76 -37.07 -12.70
N ALA A 53 15.08 -37.29 -11.57
CA ALA A 53 15.56 -37.19 -10.19
C ALA A 53 16.09 -38.53 -9.64
N VAL A 54 17.05 -38.54 -8.69
CA VAL A 54 17.16 -39.52 -7.57
C VAL A 54 18.13 -39.02 -6.44
N PRO A 55 18.24 -39.61 -5.21
CA PRO A 55 17.66 -39.08 -3.97
C PRO A 55 18.60 -39.11 -2.71
N SER A 56 18.05 -38.77 -1.52
CA SER A 56 18.42 -39.18 -0.12
C SER A 56 18.44 -37.97 0.84
N ALA A 57 18.04 -38.01 2.12
CA ALA A 57 17.63 -39.04 3.08
C ALA A 57 16.69 -38.37 4.14
N THR A 58 15.53 -38.92 4.49
CA THR A 58 15.22 -39.86 5.60
C THR A 58 15.34 -39.30 7.04
N ALA A 59 14.18 -39.08 7.68
CA ALA A 59 13.91 -39.21 9.12
C ALA A 59 12.36 -39.26 9.29
N THR A 60 11.75 -40.46 9.31
CA THR A 60 11.31 -41.29 10.46
C THR A 60 10.03 -40.82 11.17
N ASP A 61 8.97 -41.63 10.99
CA ASP A 61 7.86 -42.07 11.88
C ASP A 61 7.14 -41.06 12.79
N MET A 62 5.83 -41.04 13.06
CA MET A 62 4.53 -41.69 12.72
C MET A 62 3.49 -40.99 13.68
N PRO A 63 2.16 -41.25 13.73
CA PRO A 63 1.27 -41.99 12.84
C PRO A 63 0.05 -41.16 12.34
N ALA A 64 -0.65 -41.72 11.36
CA ALA A 64 -1.95 -41.28 10.87
C ALA A 64 -3.10 -42.07 11.52
N THR A 65 -4.22 -41.39 11.82
CA THR A 65 -5.62 -41.86 11.90
C THR A 65 -6.49 -40.60 12.01
N ALA A 66 -7.66 -40.40 11.38
CA ALA A 66 -8.60 -41.31 10.78
C ALA A 66 -9.40 -40.59 9.67
N SER A 67 -9.84 -41.39 8.71
CA SER A 67 -10.88 -41.07 7.73
C SER A 67 -12.24 -41.04 8.41
N ALA A 68 -13.08 -40.05 8.07
CA ALA A 68 -14.51 -40.09 8.32
C ALA A 68 -15.27 -39.62 7.07
N THR A 69 -15.98 -40.56 6.47
CA THR A 69 -16.97 -40.43 5.41
C THR A 69 -18.35 -40.02 5.94
N ALA A 70 -19.14 -39.39 5.05
CA ALA A 70 -20.60 -39.15 5.09
C ALA A 70 -21.08 -38.09 6.12
N SER A 71 -22.10 -37.28 5.87
CA SER A 71 -23.27 -37.50 5.02
C SER A 71 -23.90 -36.15 4.61
N ALA A 72 -24.43 -36.12 3.38
CA ALA A 72 -25.33 -35.07 2.92
C ALA A 72 -26.65 -35.10 3.72
N ILE A 73 -27.16 -33.93 4.07
CA ILE A 73 -28.57 -33.71 4.42
C ILE A 73 -29.01 -32.44 3.70
N ALA A 74 -29.83 -32.63 2.66
CA ALA A 74 -30.61 -31.56 2.05
C ALA A 74 -31.67 -31.10 3.05
N SER A 75 -31.77 -29.79 3.28
CA SER A 75 -32.90 -29.20 4.00
C SER A 75 -33.44 -28.02 3.18
N ALA A 76 -34.52 -28.29 2.46
CA ALA A 76 -35.38 -27.29 1.87
C ALA A 76 -36.35 -26.80 2.94
N ILE A 77 -36.35 -25.49 3.25
CA ILE A 77 -37.45 -24.83 3.95
C ILE A 77 -37.71 -23.47 3.29
N ALA A 78 -39.00 -23.23 3.10
CA ALA A 78 -39.62 -22.27 2.21
C ALA A 78 -39.53 -20.79 2.65
N GLN A 79 -39.55 -19.93 1.62
CA GLN A 79 -39.84 -18.50 1.67
C GLN A 79 -41.17 -18.19 2.40
N PRO A 80 -41.23 -17.18 3.28
CA PRO A 80 -42.49 -16.55 3.66
C PRO A 80 -42.83 -15.43 2.66
N THR A 81 -44.01 -15.57 2.04
CA THR A 81 -44.69 -14.56 1.24
C THR A 81 -45.09 -13.38 2.13
N ALA A 82 -44.58 -12.17 1.84
CA ALA A 82 -45.05 -10.94 2.45
C ALA A 82 -46.31 -10.44 1.72
N THR A 83 -47.44 -10.48 2.42
CA THR A 83 -48.71 -9.85 2.03
C THR A 83 -48.62 -8.34 2.18
N VAL A 84 -48.95 -7.63 1.11
CA VAL A 84 -49.15 -6.17 1.04
C VAL A 84 -50.41 -5.81 1.85
N ALA A 85 -50.28 -4.84 2.77
CA ALA A 85 -51.42 -4.24 3.47
C ALA A 85 -51.55 -2.77 3.04
N ASP A 86 -52.76 -2.41 2.64
CA ASP A 86 -53.14 -1.09 2.09
C ASP A 86 -52.96 0.06 3.08
N GLU A 87 -52.53 1.19 2.53
CA GLU A 87 -52.33 2.52 3.13
C GLU A 87 -53.68 3.24 3.37
N PRO A 88 -53.93 3.87 4.53
CA PRO A 88 -55.09 4.73 4.71
C PRO A 88 -54.79 6.20 4.36
N THR A 89 -55.60 6.74 3.45
CA THR A 89 -55.66 8.14 3.01
C THR A 89 -55.91 9.13 4.15
N PRO A 90 -55.20 10.28 4.24
CA PRO A 90 -55.49 11.30 5.25
C PRO A 90 -56.73 12.14 4.87
N THR A 91 -57.68 12.21 5.79
CA THR A 91 -58.89 13.06 5.71
C THR A 91 -58.60 14.45 6.29
N ALA A 92 -58.83 15.50 5.51
CA ALA A 92 -58.72 16.89 5.94
C ALA A 92 -59.83 17.26 6.94
N THR A 93 -59.44 17.77 8.11
CA THR A 93 -60.36 18.32 9.12
C THR A 93 -60.18 19.83 9.21
N ILE A 94 -61.26 20.58 8.98
CA ILE A 94 -61.32 22.04 9.07
C ILE A 94 -61.58 22.41 10.54
N ILE A 95 -60.70 23.20 11.14
CA ILE A 95 -60.87 23.71 12.52
C ILE A 95 -61.45 25.12 12.46
N ALA A 96 -62.56 25.31 13.18
CA ALA A 96 -63.27 26.58 13.32
C ALA A 96 -62.54 27.56 14.26
N THR A 97 -62.56 28.84 13.89
CA THR A 97 -61.99 29.98 14.61
C THR A 97 -62.77 30.27 15.89
N ALA A 98 -62.09 30.33 17.04
CA ALA A 98 -62.65 30.80 18.31
C ALA A 98 -62.16 32.23 18.62
N THR A 99 -63.13 33.10 18.93
CA THR A 99 -62.96 34.50 19.34
C THR A 99 -62.35 34.57 20.75
N ILE A 100 -61.28 35.36 20.92
CA ILE A 100 -60.58 35.55 22.21
C ILE A 100 -61.07 36.85 22.86
N GLU A 101 -61.40 36.79 24.15
CA GLU A 101 -61.82 37.91 25.02
C GLU A 101 -60.60 38.63 25.62
N PRO A 102 -60.62 39.97 25.82
CA PRO A 102 -59.41 40.72 26.19
C PRO A 102 -59.06 40.54 27.68
N THR A 103 -57.80 40.18 27.93
CA THR A 103 -57.19 40.11 29.28
C THR A 103 -56.55 41.45 29.65
N VAL A 104 -56.74 41.86 30.90
CA VAL A 104 -56.30 43.13 31.49
C VAL A 104 -54.77 43.22 31.62
N GLU A 105 -54.22 44.38 31.27
CA GLU A 105 -52.79 44.70 31.21
C GLU A 105 -52.21 45.04 32.59
N PRO A 106 -51.09 44.43 33.03
CA PRO A 106 -50.38 44.87 34.23
C PRO A 106 -49.41 46.02 33.92
N THR A 107 -49.36 47.00 34.82
CA THR A 107 -48.52 48.19 34.75
C THR A 107 -47.03 47.83 34.81
N VAL A 108 -46.28 48.21 33.77
CA VAL A 108 -44.82 48.03 33.65
C VAL A 108 -44.06 49.05 34.51
N SER A 109 -43.14 48.55 35.33
CA SER A 109 -42.14 49.34 36.05
C SER A 109 -40.93 49.63 35.15
N ALA A 110 -40.39 50.85 35.22
CA ALA A 110 -39.35 51.35 34.31
C ALA A 110 -38.05 50.50 34.36
N THR A 111 -37.57 50.11 33.18
CA THR A 111 -36.31 49.39 32.96
C THR A 111 -35.17 50.39 32.73
N GLU A 112 -34.03 50.15 33.37
CA GLU A 112 -32.81 50.98 33.28
C GLU A 112 -32.16 50.89 31.87
N PRO A 113 -31.51 51.96 31.36
CA PRO A 113 -30.93 51.96 30.01
C PRO A 113 -29.80 50.93 29.82
N PRO A 114 -29.66 50.36 28.60
CA PRO A 114 -28.66 49.34 28.31
C PRO A 114 -27.24 49.90 28.29
N VAL A 115 -26.30 49.17 28.90
CA VAL A 115 -24.85 49.41 28.83
C VAL A 115 -24.37 49.11 27.40
N PRO A 116 -23.52 49.95 26.78
CA PRO A 116 -23.01 49.71 25.43
C PRO A 116 -22.15 48.45 25.38
N THR A 117 -22.55 47.48 24.54
CA THR A 117 -21.82 46.26 24.25
C THR A 117 -20.50 46.58 23.55
N ALA A 118 -19.38 46.16 24.12
CA ALA A 118 -18.07 46.27 23.48
C ALA A 118 -18.03 45.41 22.21
N THR A 119 -17.75 46.03 21.06
CA THR A 119 -17.53 45.34 19.79
C THR A 119 -16.30 44.46 19.89
N THR A 120 -16.47 43.14 19.76
CA THR A 120 -15.36 42.17 19.71
C THR A 120 -14.46 42.47 18.50
N PRO A 121 -13.13 42.59 18.68
CA PRO A 121 -12.20 42.68 17.58
C PRO A 121 -12.34 41.48 16.63
N PRO A 122 -12.13 41.65 15.31
CA PRO A 122 -12.15 40.53 14.38
C PRO A 122 -11.11 39.48 14.78
N THR A 123 -11.54 38.23 14.84
CA THR A 123 -10.67 37.06 15.03
C THR A 123 -9.51 37.13 14.04
N ALA A 124 -8.28 37.15 14.56
CA ALA A 124 -7.09 37.12 13.72
C ALA A 124 -7.14 35.88 12.81
N THR A 125 -7.06 36.09 11.50
CA THR A 125 -6.84 35.03 10.52
C THR A 125 -5.54 34.33 10.89
N ILE A 126 -5.62 33.11 11.42
CA ILE A 126 -4.46 32.29 11.73
C ILE A 126 -3.74 32.05 10.40
N ALA A 127 -2.52 32.58 10.27
CA ALA A 127 -1.64 32.28 9.15
C ALA A 127 -1.43 30.75 9.13
N PRO A 128 -1.47 30.08 7.96
CA PRO A 128 -1.33 28.63 7.88
C PRO A 128 -0.04 28.22 8.59
N THR A 129 -0.18 27.41 9.65
CA THR A 129 0.96 26.88 10.37
C THR A 129 1.74 26.01 9.39
N THR A 130 2.92 26.45 9.00
CA THR A 130 3.81 25.68 8.12
C THR A 130 4.04 24.33 8.77
N VAL A 131 3.60 23.26 8.11
CA VAL A 131 3.83 21.87 8.56
C VAL A 131 5.34 21.67 8.72
N PRO A 132 5.85 21.38 9.93
CA PRO A 132 7.29 21.27 10.18
C PRO A 132 7.89 20.03 9.50
N GLY A 133 9.16 20.14 9.10
CA GLY A 133 9.94 19.03 8.57
C GLY A 133 10.42 19.22 7.12
N PRO A 134 11.29 18.31 6.64
CA PRO A 134 11.77 18.34 5.26
C PRO A 134 10.64 18.05 4.25
N ASN A 135 10.82 18.45 3.00
CA ASN A 135 9.79 18.36 1.96
C ASN A 135 9.27 16.92 1.77
N TRP A 136 10.15 15.91 1.80
CA TRP A 136 9.75 14.50 1.71
C TRP A 136 8.79 14.08 2.83
N LEU A 137 9.03 14.55 4.07
CA LEU A 137 8.21 14.19 5.22
C LEU A 137 6.87 14.88 5.14
N ARG A 138 6.87 16.18 4.81
CA ARG A 138 5.63 16.93 4.61
C ARG A 138 4.79 16.31 3.48
N TYR A 139 5.42 15.84 2.40
CA TYR A 139 4.76 15.16 1.29
C TYR A 139 4.19 13.80 1.69
N TYR A 140 4.96 12.94 2.36
CA TYR A 140 4.47 11.68 2.90
C TYR A 140 3.30 11.88 3.89
N ASN A 141 3.38 12.90 4.73
CA ASN A 141 2.29 13.25 5.65
C ASN A 141 1.00 13.71 4.94
N GLN A 142 1.05 14.14 3.66
CA GLN A 142 -0.16 14.37 2.88
C GLN A 142 -0.91 13.05 2.66
N PHE A 143 -0.21 11.98 2.27
CA PHE A 143 -0.84 10.66 2.10
C PHE A 143 -1.51 10.17 3.38
N ARG A 144 -0.80 10.30 4.52
CA ARG A 144 -1.36 9.94 5.84
C ARG A 144 -2.57 10.78 6.21
N THR A 145 -2.53 12.07 5.91
CA THR A 145 -3.68 12.96 6.09
C THR A 145 -4.87 12.45 5.26
N GLN A 146 -4.65 11.99 4.02
CA GLN A 146 -5.68 11.36 3.19
C GLN A 146 -6.13 9.97 3.68
N SER A 147 -5.68 9.50 4.85
CA SER A 147 -6.29 8.39 5.60
C SER A 147 -6.85 8.81 6.96
N GLY A 148 -6.89 10.11 7.25
CA GLY A 148 -7.27 10.62 8.57
C GLY A 148 -6.22 10.32 9.65
N LEU A 149 -5.01 9.93 9.27
CA LEU A 149 -3.94 9.56 10.20
C LEU A 149 -3.14 10.79 10.66
N PRO A 150 -2.58 10.75 11.89
CA PRO A 150 -1.68 11.79 12.35
C PRO A 150 -0.40 11.87 11.50
N GLN A 151 0.15 13.08 11.45
CA GLN A 151 1.43 13.35 10.81
C GLN A 151 2.59 12.72 11.61
N LEU A 152 3.57 12.20 10.90
CA LEU A 152 4.80 11.67 11.47
C LEU A 152 5.83 12.79 11.70
N SER A 153 6.69 12.60 12.69
CA SER A 153 7.94 13.33 12.82
C SER A 153 9.12 12.55 12.23
N GLU A 154 10.16 13.23 11.76
CA GLU A 154 11.40 12.57 11.37
C GLU A 154 12.19 12.08 12.59
N ASN A 155 12.67 10.85 12.52
CA ASN A 155 13.74 10.35 13.37
C ASN A 155 15.06 10.39 12.60
N SER A 156 15.95 11.33 12.96
CA SER A 156 17.19 11.57 12.20
C SER A 156 18.15 10.38 12.20
N ASN A 157 18.14 9.54 13.24
CA ASN A 157 18.94 8.30 13.26
C ASN A 157 18.41 7.28 12.26
N TRP A 158 17.09 7.21 12.09
CA TRP A 158 16.47 6.33 11.10
C TRP A 158 16.71 6.85 9.68
N SER A 159 16.65 8.16 9.44
CA SER A 159 17.04 8.74 8.15
C SER A 159 18.50 8.46 7.81
N ALA A 160 19.42 8.55 8.78
CA ALA A 160 20.82 8.18 8.58
C ALA A 160 20.98 6.69 8.24
N GLY A 161 20.25 5.80 8.91
CA GLY A 161 20.20 4.37 8.58
C GLY A 161 19.64 4.11 7.17
N SER A 162 18.53 4.76 6.81
CA SER A 162 17.91 4.66 5.48
C SER A 162 18.85 5.14 4.36
N LEU A 163 19.65 6.19 4.61
CA LEU A 163 20.67 6.63 3.68
C LEU A 163 21.80 5.59 3.56
N ALA A 164 22.27 5.03 4.68
CA ALA A 164 23.28 3.98 4.68
C ALA A 164 22.81 2.73 3.91
N HIS A 165 21.55 2.32 4.09
CA HIS A 165 20.99 1.19 3.34
C HIS A 165 20.87 1.47 1.84
N SER A 166 20.47 2.69 1.48
CA SER A 166 20.42 3.11 0.08
C SER A 166 21.82 3.09 -0.56
N GLN A 167 22.84 3.57 0.16
CA GLN A 167 24.24 3.44 -0.27
C GLN A 167 24.67 1.98 -0.42
N TYR A 168 24.31 1.11 0.52
CA TYR A 168 24.62 -0.32 0.44
C TYR A 168 24.01 -0.96 -0.82
N MET A 169 22.73 -0.69 -1.12
CA MET A 169 22.07 -1.17 -2.34
C MET A 169 22.79 -0.70 -3.60
N MET A 170 23.18 0.57 -3.66
CA MET A 170 23.91 1.14 -4.79
C MET A 170 25.30 0.52 -4.97
N ASN A 171 26.08 0.44 -3.89
CA ASN A 171 27.46 -0.07 -3.90
C ASN A 171 27.54 -1.54 -4.32
N ASN A 172 26.50 -2.31 -4.06
CA ASN A 172 26.44 -3.73 -4.36
C ASN A 172 25.57 -4.06 -5.58
N SER A 173 24.88 -3.07 -6.16
CA SER A 173 23.86 -3.25 -7.21
C SER A 173 22.83 -4.32 -6.84
N LEU A 174 22.30 -4.25 -5.62
CA LEU A 174 21.30 -5.18 -5.08
C LEU A 174 20.00 -4.46 -4.71
N SER A 175 18.88 -5.16 -4.90
CA SER A 175 17.53 -4.74 -4.47
C SER A 175 17.04 -5.66 -3.36
N ILE A 176 17.55 -5.50 -2.14
CA ILE A 176 17.29 -6.40 -1.02
C ILE A 176 17.09 -5.62 0.28
N HIS A 177 16.28 -6.16 1.19
CA HIS A 177 16.04 -5.57 2.51
C HIS A 177 17.15 -5.87 3.53
N ALA A 178 17.67 -7.10 3.55
CA ALA A 178 18.69 -7.50 4.52
C ALA A 178 20.09 -7.32 3.93
N GLU A 179 20.98 -6.65 4.65
CA GLU A 179 22.38 -6.51 4.25
C GLU A 179 23.18 -7.76 4.62
N ASP A 180 24.25 -8.01 3.85
CA ASP A 180 25.25 -9.03 4.15
C ASP A 180 26.43 -8.35 4.88
N PRO A 181 26.75 -8.75 6.12
CA PRO A 181 27.88 -8.20 6.89
C PRO A 181 29.24 -8.30 6.18
N ASN A 182 29.38 -9.16 5.18
CA ASN A 182 30.62 -9.36 4.44
C ASN A 182 30.73 -8.48 3.18
N LYS A 183 29.70 -7.69 2.85
CA LYS A 183 29.69 -6.83 1.65
C LYS A 183 30.13 -5.39 1.98
N PRO A 184 30.79 -4.70 1.03
CA PRO A 184 31.17 -3.31 1.22
C PRO A 184 29.99 -2.41 1.57
N GLY A 185 30.21 -1.49 2.50
CA GLY A 185 29.20 -0.54 2.94
C GLY A 185 28.18 -1.09 3.95
N TYR A 186 28.32 -2.34 4.41
CA TYR A 186 27.49 -2.86 5.50
C TYR A 186 27.52 -1.93 6.71
N SER A 187 26.36 -1.69 7.30
CA SER A 187 26.24 -1.07 8.61
C SER A 187 25.06 -1.64 9.37
N GLU A 188 25.19 -1.73 10.71
CA GLU A 188 24.08 -2.20 11.55
C GLU A 188 22.83 -1.32 11.37
N SER A 189 22.99 0.00 11.33
CA SER A 189 21.89 0.94 11.11
C SER A 189 21.26 0.82 9.71
N GLY A 190 22.06 0.54 8.68
CA GLY A 190 21.58 0.31 7.32
C GLY A 190 20.78 -0.98 7.21
N ASN A 191 21.33 -2.07 7.73
CA ASN A 191 20.63 -3.36 7.79
C ASN A 191 19.31 -3.27 8.56
N GLN A 192 19.29 -2.54 9.67
CA GLN A 192 18.05 -2.28 10.40
C GLN A 192 17.06 -1.46 9.57
N ALA A 193 17.50 -0.40 8.88
CA ALA A 193 16.61 0.42 8.05
C ALA A 193 16.02 -0.40 6.89
N GLY A 194 16.83 -1.19 6.19
CA GLY A 194 16.36 -2.04 5.09
C GLY A 194 15.33 -3.09 5.54
N GLN A 195 15.56 -3.73 6.68
CA GLN A 195 14.63 -4.73 7.23
C GLN A 195 13.32 -4.14 7.78
N ASN A 196 13.31 -2.85 8.09
CA ASN A 196 12.14 -2.13 8.61
C ASN A 196 11.44 -1.25 7.58
N GLY A 197 12.02 -1.11 6.39
CA GLY A 197 11.66 -0.10 5.44
C GLY A 197 11.16 -0.63 4.10
N ASN A 198 10.48 0.26 3.39
CA ASN A 198 10.27 0.14 1.95
C ASN A 198 11.56 0.54 1.23
N ILE A 199 11.88 -0.15 0.13
CA ILE A 199 13.05 0.16 -0.72
C ILE A 199 12.61 0.48 -2.14
N ALA A 200 13.37 1.33 -2.83
CA ALA A 200 13.10 1.70 -4.23
C ALA A 200 14.40 1.88 -5.00
N ILE A 201 14.34 1.59 -6.31
CA ILE A 201 15.44 1.76 -7.25
C ILE A 201 14.88 2.41 -8.52
N SER A 202 15.58 3.42 -9.05
CA SER A 202 15.19 4.08 -10.29
C SER A 202 16.36 4.29 -11.22
N GLY A 203 16.43 3.51 -12.31
CA GLY A 203 17.45 3.67 -13.36
C GLY A 203 17.37 4.99 -14.15
N TRP A 204 16.54 5.95 -13.72
CA TRP A 204 16.41 7.27 -14.33
C TRP A 204 17.07 8.34 -13.46
N GLU A 205 18.08 9.05 -14.00
CA GLU A 205 18.80 10.10 -13.26
C GLU A 205 17.93 11.28 -12.83
N GLY A 206 16.84 11.53 -13.58
CA GLY A 206 15.93 12.65 -13.35
C GLY A 206 14.83 12.36 -12.32
N ALA A 207 14.82 11.18 -11.68
CA ALA A 207 13.86 10.88 -10.63
C ALA A 207 13.99 11.91 -9.49
N SER A 208 12.89 12.50 -9.04
CA SER A 208 12.83 13.38 -7.87
C SER A 208 13.04 12.59 -6.58
N ASP A 209 13.50 13.24 -5.50
CA ASP A 209 13.57 12.59 -4.17
C ASP A 209 12.17 12.23 -3.63
N LEU A 210 11.09 12.80 -4.20
CA LEU A 210 9.71 12.44 -3.88
C LEU A 210 9.20 11.22 -4.66
N TRP A 211 9.84 10.87 -5.78
CA TRP A 211 9.41 9.76 -6.64
C TRP A 211 9.28 8.42 -5.90
N PRO A 212 10.19 8.02 -4.98
CA PRO A 212 10.03 6.79 -4.22
C PRO A 212 8.73 6.76 -3.40
N ILE A 213 8.30 7.91 -2.85
CA ILE A 213 7.09 8.02 -2.04
C ILE A 213 5.86 7.75 -2.92
N ASP A 214 5.78 8.38 -4.10
CA ASP A 214 4.72 8.11 -5.06
C ASP A 214 4.73 6.65 -5.51
N TYR A 215 5.91 6.12 -5.85
CA TYR A 215 6.09 4.73 -6.25
C TYR A 215 5.51 3.77 -5.19
N TRP A 216 5.90 3.93 -3.93
CA TRP A 216 5.39 3.08 -2.85
C TRP A 216 3.88 3.26 -2.62
N MET A 217 3.35 4.48 -2.69
CA MET A 217 1.91 4.72 -2.53
C MET A 217 1.06 4.21 -3.71
N THR A 218 1.66 4.00 -4.90
CA THR A 218 0.98 3.31 -6.01
C THR A 218 0.93 1.79 -5.84
N ALA A 219 1.67 1.21 -4.88
CA ALA A 219 1.92 -0.23 -4.81
C ALA A 219 1.29 -0.83 -3.53
N PRO A 220 0.34 -1.79 -3.65
CA PRO A 220 -0.41 -2.35 -2.51
C PRO A 220 0.40 -2.71 -1.26
N PHE A 221 1.47 -3.48 -1.40
CA PHE A 221 2.24 -4.00 -0.27
C PHE A 221 3.17 -2.95 0.35
N HIS A 222 3.59 -1.93 -0.41
CA HIS A 222 4.35 -0.82 0.12
C HIS A 222 3.44 0.24 0.79
N ALA A 223 2.26 0.48 0.24
CA ALA A 223 1.32 1.50 0.72
C ALA A 223 0.70 1.14 2.09
N VAL A 224 0.33 -0.13 2.30
CA VAL A 224 -0.27 -0.60 3.57
C VAL A 224 0.59 -0.24 4.79
N PRO A 225 1.88 -0.61 4.88
CA PRO A 225 2.70 -0.28 6.05
C PRO A 225 3.00 1.23 6.15
N MET A 226 2.99 1.98 5.04
CA MET A 226 3.11 3.45 5.09
C MET A 226 1.88 4.11 5.74
N LEU A 227 0.73 3.44 5.68
CA LEU A 227 -0.51 3.89 6.31
C LEU A 227 -0.76 3.21 7.66
N ASN A 228 0.26 2.62 8.27
CA ASN A 228 0.10 2.02 9.59
C ASN A 228 -0.23 3.12 10.63
N PRO A 229 -1.37 3.00 11.37
CA PRO A 229 -1.81 4.02 12.32
C PRO A 229 -0.90 4.13 13.56
N ARG A 230 -0.12 3.09 13.87
CA ARG A 230 0.81 3.03 15.01
C ARG A 230 2.14 3.77 14.74
N LEU A 231 2.38 4.20 13.51
CA LEU A 231 3.55 5.02 13.18
C LEU A 231 3.40 6.43 13.78
N THR A 232 4.42 6.86 14.53
CA THR A 232 4.56 8.23 15.05
C THR A 232 5.84 8.90 14.54
N GLN A 233 6.81 8.12 14.10
CA GLN A 233 8.07 8.57 13.51
C GLN A 233 8.41 7.77 12.26
N THR A 234 9.28 8.32 11.41
CA THR A 234 9.85 7.64 10.23
C THR A 234 11.23 8.20 9.91
N GLY A 235 11.96 7.57 9.01
CA GLY A 235 13.24 8.05 8.49
C GLY A 235 13.41 7.71 7.02
N PHE A 236 13.91 8.65 6.23
CA PHE A 236 14.03 8.53 4.78
C PHE A 236 15.45 8.86 4.33
N GLY A 237 15.95 8.08 3.37
CA GLY A 237 17.25 8.31 2.77
C GLY A 237 17.22 7.98 1.28
N VAL A 238 17.86 8.84 0.49
CA VAL A 238 18.05 8.68 -0.95
C VAL A 238 19.55 8.76 -1.23
N PHE A 239 20.04 7.81 -2.02
CA PHE A 239 21.40 7.82 -2.52
C PHE A 239 21.40 7.79 -4.05
N ARG A 240 22.33 8.56 -4.64
CA ARG A 240 22.43 8.74 -6.09
C ARG A 240 23.85 8.48 -6.56
N ASP A 241 23.94 7.75 -7.66
CA ASP A 241 25.18 7.51 -8.39
C ASP A 241 24.84 7.36 -9.87
N VAL A 242 25.05 8.43 -10.64
CA VAL A 242 24.76 8.47 -12.08
C VAL A 242 25.65 7.55 -12.90
N SER A 243 26.76 7.04 -12.34
CA SER A 243 27.61 6.07 -13.03
C SER A 243 27.06 4.64 -12.95
N ASN A 244 26.30 4.33 -11.89
CA ASN A 244 25.65 3.04 -11.68
C ASN A 244 24.38 2.90 -12.54
N SER A 245 24.00 1.68 -12.96
CA SER A 245 22.74 1.46 -13.69
C SER A 245 21.49 1.80 -12.87
N PHE A 246 21.59 1.72 -11.54
CA PHE A 246 20.49 2.05 -10.65
C PHE A 246 20.19 3.53 -10.56
N LYS A 247 21.14 4.45 -10.83
CA LYS A 247 21.04 5.94 -10.74
C LYS A 247 20.57 6.52 -9.39
N MET A 248 19.47 6.01 -8.83
CA MET A 248 18.90 6.30 -7.53
C MET A 248 18.51 5.01 -6.79
N THR A 249 18.79 5.00 -5.49
CA THR A 249 18.25 4.04 -4.51
C THR A 249 17.65 4.81 -3.34
N ALA A 250 16.54 4.35 -2.78
CA ALA A 250 15.90 4.99 -1.64
C ALA A 250 15.37 3.97 -0.63
N THR A 251 15.32 4.37 0.63
CA THR A 251 14.79 3.59 1.75
C THR A 251 13.92 4.48 2.64
N LEU A 252 12.73 4.02 2.99
CA LEU A 252 11.82 4.67 3.94
C LEU A 252 11.50 3.71 5.06
N ASP A 253 11.81 4.09 6.30
CA ASP A 253 11.48 3.31 7.48
C ASP A 253 9.96 3.37 7.74
N VAL A 254 9.30 2.22 7.60
CA VAL A 254 7.89 2.01 7.93
C VAL A 254 7.74 1.15 9.19
N SER A 255 8.84 0.99 9.94
CA SER A 255 8.97 0.25 11.18
C SER A 255 8.36 -1.15 11.15
N SER A 256 8.52 -1.85 10.02
CA SER A 256 7.85 -3.13 9.75
C SER A 256 8.15 -4.24 10.78
N LYS A 257 9.35 -4.25 11.38
CA LYS A 257 9.80 -5.26 12.37
C LYS A 257 10.19 -4.66 13.74
N ARG A 258 10.00 -3.36 13.93
CA ARG A 258 10.28 -2.68 15.21
C ARG A 258 9.03 -2.64 16.05
N ASP A 259 9.21 -2.53 17.36
CA ASP A 259 8.12 -2.15 18.24
C ASP A 259 7.65 -0.74 17.86
N ILE A 260 6.45 -0.68 17.32
CA ILE A 260 5.76 0.56 16.98
C ILE A 260 4.83 0.96 18.12
N GLY A 261 4.52 2.26 18.22
CA GLY A 261 3.73 2.80 19.32
C GLY A 261 2.31 2.23 19.39
N GLU A 262 1.53 2.67 20.37
CA GLU A 262 0.10 2.37 20.42
C GLU A 262 -0.65 3.16 19.32
N ILE A 263 -1.87 2.72 18.99
CA ILE A 263 -2.76 3.49 18.13
C ILE A 263 -3.04 4.85 18.83
N PRO A 264 -2.78 5.99 18.17
CA PRO A 264 -3.01 7.30 18.76
C PRO A 264 -4.49 7.50 19.17
N ALA A 265 -4.70 8.24 20.25
CA ALA A 265 -6.04 8.57 20.71
C ALA A 265 -6.86 9.27 19.60
N GLY A 266 -8.10 8.82 19.41
CA GLY A 266 -8.99 9.35 18.36
C GLY A 266 -8.87 8.66 17.00
N ILE A 267 -7.91 7.75 16.83
CA ILE A 267 -7.84 6.87 15.65
C ILE A 267 -8.56 5.57 15.95
N THR A 268 -9.51 5.21 15.08
CA THR A 268 -10.32 3.99 15.19
C THR A 268 -10.45 3.33 13.82
N TYR A 269 -10.47 2.01 13.80
CA TYR A 269 -10.86 1.25 12.61
C TYR A 269 -12.38 1.36 12.37
N PRO A 270 -12.85 1.24 11.12
CA PRO A 270 -12.07 1.08 9.89
C PRO A 270 -11.33 2.36 9.45
N ILE A 271 -10.14 2.20 8.87
CA ILE A 271 -9.33 3.29 8.28
C ILE A 271 -9.30 3.08 6.77
N THR A 272 -9.70 4.10 6.01
CA THR A 272 -9.70 4.05 4.55
C THR A 272 -8.59 4.88 3.94
N TYR A 273 -8.07 4.44 2.79
CA TYR A 273 -7.23 5.23 1.91
C TYR A 273 -7.76 5.16 0.47
N PRO A 274 -8.11 6.30 -0.11
CA PRO A 274 -8.28 7.60 0.56
C PRO A 274 -9.43 7.55 1.59
N ARG A 275 -9.43 8.47 2.54
CA ARG A 275 -10.50 8.66 3.53
C ARG A 275 -11.78 9.13 2.85
N ASP A 276 -12.91 9.05 3.54
CA ASP A 276 -14.15 9.63 3.05
C ASP A 276 -14.02 11.16 2.85
N GLY A 277 -14.45 11.64 1.68
CA GLY A 277 -14.22 13.01 1.20
C GLY A 277 -12.75 13.35 0.94
N GLY A 278 -11.86 12.35 0.91
CA GLY A 278 -10.42 12.52 0.71
C GLY A 278 -10.00 12.67 -0.76
N GLU A 279 -8.70 12.78 -0.96
CA GLU A 279 -8.07 12.98 -2.26
C GLU A 279 -7.01 11.92 -2.57
N ILE A 280 -6.82 11.62 -3.85
CA ILE A 280 -5.73 10.79 -4.36
C ILE A 280 -5.09 11.41 -5.59
N TRP A 281 -3.77 11.44 -5.64
CA TRP A 281 -3.01 11.97 -6.79
C TRP A 281 -2.04 10.98 -7.42
N VAL A 282 -1.84 9.82 -6.79
CA VAL A 282 -1.20 8.66 -7.43
C VAL A 282 -2.25 7.92 -8.24
N LEU A 283 -2.25 8.09 -9.56
CA LEU A 283 -3.41 7.70 -10.39
C LEU A 283 -3.29 6.35 -11.10
N ASN A 284 -2.09 5.77 -11.14
CA ASN A 284 -1.86 4.48 -11.76
C ASN A 284 -0.71 3.74 -11.07
N TYR A 285 -0.77 2.41 -11.16
CA TYR A 285 0.29 1.51 -10.76
C TYR A 285 0.91 0.86 -11.99
N THR A 286 2.14 1.25 -12.30
CA THR A 286 2.88 0.83 -13.50
C THR A 286 4.18 0.10 -13.19
N LEU A 287 4.78 0.37 -12.02
CA LEU A 287 6.10 -0.13 -11.67
C LEU A 287 6.03 -1.50 -10.97
N PRO A 288 7.10 -2.31 -11.00
CA PRO A 288 7.14 -3.59 -10.30
C PRO A 288 6.91 -3.45 -8.79
N GLU A 289 6.40 -4.49 -8.14
CA GLU A 289 6.34 -4.63 -6.69
C GLU A 289 6.71 -6.07 -6.34
N PHE A 290 7.33 -6.27 -5.17
CA PHE A 290 7.63 -7.57 -4.63
C PHE A 290 7.07 -7.67 -3.20
N PRO A 291 6.22 -8.65 -2.89
CA PRO A 291 5.58 -9.61 -3.80
C PRO A 291 4.74 -8.94 -4.91
N ASN A 292 4.49 -9.61 -6.04
CA ASN A 292 3.62 -9.03 -7.06
C ASN A 292 2.15 -9.15 -6.64
N PRO A 293 1.39 -8.05 -6.44
CA PRO A 293 -0.01 -8.12 -6.00
C PRO A 293 -0.93 -8.70 -7.09
N LEU A 294 -0.56 -8.56 -8.37
CA LEU A 294 -1.40 -8.99 -9.48
C LEU A 294 -1.42 -10.51 -9.69
N THR A 295 -0.63 -11.29 -8.95
CA THR A 295 -0.70 -12.76 -9.00
C THR A 295 -2.06 -13.29 -8.52
N ALA A 296 -2.75 -12.54 -7.67
CA ALA A 296 -4.10 -12.86 -7.22
C ALA A 296 -5.20 -12.27 -8.15
N CYS A 297 -4.83 -11.44 -9.12
CA CYS A 297 -5.76 -10.63 -9.91
C CYS A 297 -5.87 -11.15 -11.33
N ASN A 298 -6.59 -12.25 -11.52
CA ASN A 298 -6.75 -12.89 -12.82
C ASN A 298 -7.31 -11.89 -13.87
N GLY A 299 -6.61 -11.77 -15.00
CA GLY A 299 -7.01 -10.91 -16.12
C GLY A 299 -6.63 -9.44 -16.01
N LEU A 300 -6.10 -8.96 -14.88
CA LEU A 300 -5.59 -7.59 -14.78
C LEU A 300 -4.17 -7.49 -15.34
N GLN A 301 -3.92 -6.46 -16.14
CA GLN A 301 -2.60 -6.13 -16.68
C GLN A 301 -2.32 -4.64 -16.46
N LYS A 302 -1.06 -4.31 -16.15
CA LYS A 302 -0.64 -2.91 -15.97
C LYS A 302 -0.78 -2.14 -17.31
N PRO A 303 -1.11 -0.84 -17.28
CA PRO A 303 -1.38 -0.01 -16.10
C PRO A 303 -2.73 -0.34 -15.45
N VAL A 304 -2.72 -0.52 -14.13
CA VAL A 304 -3.93 -0.62 -13.30
C VAL A 304 -4.06 0.64 -12.45
N GLY A 305 -5.17 0.79 -11.74
CA GLY A 305 -5.34 1.84 -10.73
C GLY A 305 -4.43 1.61 -9.51
N PRO A 306 -4.21 2.65 -8.69
CA PRO A 306 -3.51 2.55 -7.42
C PRO A 306 -4.34 1.73 -6.41
N PRO A 307 -3.76 1.29 -5.28
CA PRO A 307 -4.53 0.64 -4.22
C PRO A 307 -5.53 1.60 -3.58
N ILE A 308 -6.78 1.16 -3.48
CA ILE A 308 -7.73 1.67 -2.48
C ILE A 308 -7.65 0.71 -1.29
N ILE A 309 -7.46 1.23 -0.09
CA ILE A 309 -7.16 0.41 1.10
C ILE A 309 -8.25 0.61 2.15
N LEU A 310 -8.66 -0.49 2.77
CA LEU A 310 -9.47 -0.54 3.97
C LEU A 310 -8.71 -1.35 5.01
N GLN A 311 -8.34 -0.76 6.14
CA GLN A 311 -7.78 -1.45 7.29
C GLN A 311 -8.89 -1.60 8.32
N ILE A 312 -9.16 -2.82 8.80
CA ILE A 312 -10.26 -3.08 9.75
C ILE A 312 -9.79 -3.41 11.16
N GLY A 313 -8.49 -3.56 11.37
CA GLY A 313 -7.94 -3.87 12.69
C GLY A 313 -6.42 -3.80 12.75
N ASP A 314 -5.88 -4.29 13.86
CA ASP A 314 -4.46 -4.24 14.22
C ASP A 314 -3.72 -5.56 13.93
N GLY A 315 -4.33 -6.45 13.14
CA GLY A 315 -3.86 -7.80 12.86
C GLY A 315 -4.41 -8.87 13.78
N SER A 316 -5.51 -8.56 14.46
CA SER A 316 -6.23 -9.52 15.31
C SER A 316 -7.51 -10.06 14.67
N LEU A 317 -7.88 -9.56 13.49
CA LEU A 317 -9.07 -9.99 12.77
C LEU A 317 -8.67 -10.88 11.59
N VAL A 318 -9.68 -11.45 10.93
CA VAL A 318 -9.49 -12.13 9.63
C VAL A 318 -10.53 -11.59 8.66
N PRO A 319 -10.16 -10.89 7.58
CA PRO A 319 -11.13 -10.31 6.65
C PRO A 319 -11.96 -11.36 5.89
N SER A 320 -13.27 -11.36 6.12
CA SER A 320 -14.25 -12.09 5.31
C SER A 320 -15.03 -11.15 4.39
N VAL A 321 -14.44 -10.80 3.25
CA VAL A 321 -15.06 -9.92 2.24
C VAL A 321 -16.15 -10.65 1.43
N THR A 322 -17.37 -10.15 1.45
CA THR A 322 -18.52 -10.74 0.73
C THR A 322 -18.98 -9.92 -0.47
N GLN A 323 -18.70 -8.61 -0.46
CA GLN A 323 -19.12 -7.72 -1.55
C GLN A 323 -18.15 -6.54 -1.67
N THR A 324 -17.86 -6.13 -2.90
CA THR A 324 -17.07 -4.92 -3.19
C THR A 324 -17.61 -4.18 -4.41
N SER A 325 -17.42 -2.86 -4.45
CA SER A 325 -17.64 -2.06 -5.65
C SER A 325 -16.76 -0.81 -5.67
N ILE A 326 -16.45 -0.35 -6.88
CA ILE A 326 -15.92 0.98 -7.15
C ILE A 326 -16.81 1.57 -8.24
N THR A 327 -17.32 2.78 -8.03
CA THR A 327 -18.23 3.45 -8.97
C THR A 327 -17.77 4.88 -9.19
N SER A 328 -17.73 5.35 -10.44
CA SER A 328 -17.52 6.78 -10.75
C SER A 328 -18.77 7.61 -10.48
N SER A 329 -18.64 8.93 -10.52
CA SER A 329 -19.72 9.88 -10.21
C SER A 329 -20.91 9.78 -11.19
N ASP A 330 -20.67 9.28 -12.40
CA ASP A 330 -21.69 8.99 -13.42
C ASP A 330 -22.45 7.66 -13.19
N GLY A 331 -22.12 6.91 -12.13
CA GLY A 331 -22.70 5.61 -11.83
C GLY A 331 -22.03 4.42 -12.53
N THR A 332 -20.97 4.64 -13.32
CA THR A 332 -20.25 3.55 -13.99
C THR A 332 -19.45 2.73 -12.98
N ARG A 333 -19.68 1.41 -12.95
CA ARG A 333 -18.89 0.49 -12.12
C ARG A 333 -17.53 0.19 -12.74
N LEU A 334 -16.48 0.29 -11.94
CA LEU A 334 -15.12 -0.06 -12.32
C LEU A 334 -14.84 -1.53 -11.97
N THR A 335 -14.37 -2.28 -12.97
CA THR A 335 -13.76 -3.60 -12.74
C THR A 335 -12.57 -3.44 -11.82
N HIS A 336 -12.44 -4.33 -10.83
CA HIS A 336 -11.34 -4.30 -9.88
C HIS A 336 -11.04 -5.71 -9.35
N CYS A 337 -9.86 -5.87 -8.81
CA CYS A 337 -9.44 -7.03 -8.03
C CYS A 337 -9.52 -6.68 -6.53
N VAL A 338 -9.64 -7.70 -5.68
CA VAL A 338 -9.60 -7.56 -4.23
C VAL A 338 -8.55 -8.53 -3.70
N ILE A 339 -7.65 -8.03 -2.86
CA ILE A 339 -6.70 -8.85 -2.11
C ILE A 339 -6.79 -8.52 -0.61
N ASP A 340 -6.65 -9.55 0.20
CA ASP A 340 -6.48 -9.51 1.65
C ASP A 340 -5.62 -10.73 2.05
N GLU A 341 -5.32 -10.91 3.33
CA GLU A 341 -4.49 -12.02 3.82
C GLU A 341 -5.04 -13.42 3.48
N THR A 342 -6.33 -13.54 3.18
CA THR A 342 -6.97 -14.83 2.83
C THR A 342 -7.03 -15.05 1.31
N ARG A 343 -7.16 -13.95 0.55
CA ARG A 343 -7.36 -13.96 -0.91
C ARG A 343 -6.08 -13.78 -1.72
N TYR A 344 -5.01 -13.21 -1.14
CA TYR A 344 -3.74 -13.09 -1.85
C TYR A 344 -3.14 -14.47 -2.12
N VAL A 345 -2.87 -14.75 -3.39
CA VAL A 345 -2.25 -16.00 -3.85
C VAL A 345 -1.05 -15.71 -4.73
N ASN A 346 -0.01 -16.51 -4.60
CA ASN A 346 1.19 -16.43 -5.41
C ASN A 346 1.74 -17.85 -5.66
N ASN A 347 2.25 -18.11 -6.85
CA ASN A 347 2.86 -19.41 -7.19
C ASN A 347 4.13 -19.70 -6.37
N ASN A 348 4.74 -18.68 -5.77
CA ASN A 348 5.85 -18.80 -4.85
C ASN A 348 5.34 -18.65 -3.40
N GLN A 349 5.47 -19.72 -2.60
CA GLN A 349 4.98 -19.76 -1.21
C GLN A 349 5.58 -18.64 -0.34
N PHE A 350 6.88 -18.38 -0.47
CA PHE A 350 7.53 -17.32 0.30
C PHE A 350 6.92 -15.95 -0.01
N GLN A 351 6.72 -15.63 -1.29
CA GLN A 351 6.05 -14.38 -1.69
C GLN A 351 4.60 -14.33 -1.21
N GLN A 352 3.87 -15.45 -1.28
CA GLN A 352 2.52 -15.53 -0.76
C GLN A 352 2.49 -15.19 0.74
N ASP A 353 3.35 -15.84 1.53
CA ASP A 353 3.44 -15.62 2.97
C ASP A 353 3.84 -14.17 3.28
N GLN A 354 4.81 -13.61 2.56
CA GLN A 354 5.18 -12.19 2.73
C GLN A 354 4.01 -11.25 2.45
N GLY A 355 3.30 -11.44 1.33
CA GLY A 355 2.18 -10.57 0.97
C GLY A 355 1.04 -10.67 1.97
N ARG A 356 0.72 -11.89 2.42
CA ARG A 356 -0.30 -12.12 3.45
C ARG A 356 0.09 -11.52 4.79
N ASN A 357 1.34 -11.70 5.23
CA ASN A 357 1.85 -11.10 6.47
C ASN A 357 1.85 -9.56 6.43
N ILE A 358 2.00 -8.95 5.26
CA ILE A 358 1.92 -7.48 5.12
C ILE A 358 0.47 -7.02 5.31
N LEU A 359 -0.48 -7.72 4.69
CA LEU A 359 -1.90 -7.39 4.78
C LEU A 359 -2.44 -7.64 6.19
N ASP A 360 -2.04 -8.74 6.81
CA ASP A 360 -2.44 -9.18 8.15
C ASP A 360 -2.11 -8.15 9.23
N LYS A 361 -0.98 -7.44 9.17
CA LYS A 361 -0.62 -6.46 10.22
C LYS A 361 -1.64 -5.33 10.45
N GLN A 362 -2.53 -5.06 9.49
CA GLN A 362 -3.62 -4.09 9.63
C GLN A 362 -4.98 -4.67 9.18
N ASP A 363 -5.10 -6.00 9.13
CA ASP A 363 -6.27 -6.71 8.60
C ASP A 363 -6.71 -6.12 7.24
N ALA A 364 -5.74 -5.78 6.39
CA ALA A 364 -5.94 -4.88 5.26
C ALA A 364 -6.64 -5.57 4.08
N ILE A 365 -7.66 -4.90 3.55
CA ILE A 365 -8.32 -5.20 2.29
C ILE A 365 -7.89 -4.16 1.26
N VAL A 366 -7.39 -4.60 0.11
CA VAL A 366 -6.95 -3.72 -0.97
C VAL A 366 -7.77 -3.99 -2.23
N LEU A 367 -8.41 -2.95 -2.74
CA LEU A 367 -9.09 -2.95 -4.02
C LEU A 367 -8.12 -2.38 -5.06
N ILE A 368 -7.91 -3.11 -6.15
CA ILE A 368 -7.03 -2.73 -7.26
C ILE A 368 -7.91 -2.49 -8.50
N PRO A 369 -8.21 -1.23 -8.86
CA PRO A 369 -9.00 -0.92 -10.04
C PRO A 369 -8.29 -1.40 -11.31
N ALA A 370 -9.04 -1.93 -12.28
CA ALA A 370 -8.47 -2.42 -13.54
C ALA A 370 -7.96 -1.30 -14.46
N ARG A 371 -8.22 -0.03 -14.13
CA ARG A 371 -7.80 1.14 -14.91
C ARG A 371 -7.36 2.30 -14.00
N PRO A 372 -6.47 3.18 -14.47
CA PRO A 372 -6.12 4.42 -13.79
C PRO A 372 -7.32 5.30 -13.42
N PHE A 373 -7.17 6.11 -12.37
CA PHE A 373 -8.15 7.14 -12.03
C PHE A 373 -7.99 8.38 -12.91
N THR A 374 -9.10 9.09 -13.11
CA THR A 374 -9.16 10.31 -13.93
C THR A 374 -9.19 11.53 -13.03
N ILE A 375 -8.30 12.50 -13.25
CA ILE A 375 -8.27 13.76 -12.50
C ILE A 375 -9.62 14.48 -12.62
N GLY A 376 -10.14 14.96 -11.51
CA GLY A 376 -11.43 15.64 -11.39
C GLY A 376 -12.62 14.69 -11.18
N GLU A 377 -12.41 13.38 -11.30
CA GLU A 377 -13.45 12.38 -11.06
C GLU A 377 -13.52 12.02 -9.57
N THR A 378 -14.74 11.92 -9.05
CA THR A 378 -15.02 11.36 -7.73
C THR A 378 -15.44 9.90 -7.88
N TYR A 379 -14.85 9.04 -7.06
CA TYR A 379 -15.17 7.62 -7.00
C TYR A 379 -15.75 7.26 -5.64
N THR A 380 -16.72 6.36 -5.62
CA THR A 380 -17.27 5.74 -4.42
C THR A 380 -16.83 4.29 -4.35
N ALA A 381 -16.12 3.94 -3.28
CA ALA A 381 -15.73 2.57 -2.96
C ALA A 381 -16.67 2.01 -1.88
N SER A 382 -16.97 0.72 -1.96
CA SER A 382 -17.75 0.01 -0.95
C SER A 382 -17.17 -1.38 -0.74
N VAL A 383 -17.08 -1.80 0.52
CA VAL A 383 -16.62 -3.12 0.95
C VAL A 383 -17.53 -3.63 2.05
N THR A 384 -18.16 -4.78 1.82
CA THR A 384 -18.80 -5.56 2.88
C THR A 384 -17.82 -6.60 3.38
N VAL A 385 -17.41 -6.47 4.64
CA VAL A 385 -16.45 -7.34 5.32
C VAL A 385 -16.96 -7.67 6.71
N ASN A 386 -16.88 -8.95 7.10
CA ASN A 386 -17.33 -9.43 8.42
C ASN A 386 -18.79 -9.08 8.76
N GLY A 387 -19.65 -8.90 7.74
CA GLY A 387 -21.06 -8.56 7.90
C GLY A 387 -21.36 -7.06 7.98
N GLU A 388 -20.34 -6.20 8.00
CA GLU A 388 -20.47 -4.75 7.99
C GLU A 388 -20.09 -4.17 6.62
N THR A 389 -20.81 -3.14 6.19
CA THR A 389 -20.51 -2.43 4.93
C THR A 389 -19.88 -1.08 5.24
N VAL A 390 -18.68 -0.87 4.69
CA VAL A 390 -17.98 0.41 4.70
C VAL A 390 -18.06 0.99 3.30
N GLU A 391 -18.67 2.17 3.17
CA GLU A 391 -18.77 2.92 1.92
C GLU A 391 -18.17 4.32 2.12
N TRP A 392 -17.38 4.77 1.15
CA TRP A 392 -16.73 6.09 1.20
C TRP A 392 -16.45 6.60 -0.21
N SER A 393 -16.33 7.92 -0.33
CA SER A 393 -16.01 8.58 -1.60
C SER A 393 -14.72 9.37 -1.51
N PHE A 394 -14.02 9.49 -2.64
CA PHE A 394 -12.78 10.27 -2.75
C PHE A 394 -12.63 10.83 -4.16
N THR A 395 -11.83 11.88 -4.29
CA THR A 395 -11.61 12.56 -5.58
C THR A 395 -10.18 12.34 -6.06
N ALA A 396 -10.05 11.97 -7.33
CA ALA A 396 -8.76 11.95 -7.99
C ALA A 396 -8.36 13.39 -8.39
N VAL A 397 -7.18 13.84 -7.97
CA VAL A 397 -6.72 15.22 -8.14
C VAL A 397 -5.32 15.27 -8.77
N SER A 398 -4.90 16.46 -9.17
CA SER A 398 -3.52 16.70 -9.56
C SER A 398 -2.58 16.59 -8.35
N PRO A 399 -1.32 16.13 -8.52
CA PRO A 399 -0.35 16.08 -7.44
C PRO A 399 -0.13 17.45 -6.76
N PRO A 400 0.04 17.50 -5.43
CA PRO A 400 0.44 18.71 -4.72
C PRO A 400 1.77 19.27 -5.26
N THR A 401 1.88 20.60 -5.39
CA THR A 401 3.05 21.26 -6.01
C THR A 401 4.02 21.91 -5.02
N ASP A 402 3.72 21.92 -3.72
CA ASP A 402 4.41 22.73 -2.71
C ASP A 402 5.61 22.03 -2.03
N TYR A 403 6.29 21.13 -2.76
CA TYR A 403 7.32 20.20 -2.23
C TYR A 403 8.59 20.13 -3.07
#